data_AF-W2RTN9-F1
#
_entry.id   AF-W2RTN9-F1
#
_cell.length_a   1.000
_cell.length_b   1.000
_cell.length_c   1.000
_cell.angle_alpha   90.00
_cell.angle_beta   90.00
_cell.angle_gamma   90.00
#
_symmetry.space_group_name_H-M   'P 1'
#
loop_
_entity.id
_entity.type
_entity.pdbx_description
1 polymer ?
#
loop_
_entity_poly.entity_id
_entity_poly.type
_entity_poly.pdbx_seq_one_letter_code
_entity_poly.pdbx_strand_id
1 'polypeptide(L)'
;MANSRPNEILFVFHGQKQSKRNQELQDARRRAHAARQSARKNRELTADVKCVSHEETPDTPPVLKRPMRGPVRRYPTLPSIETLLGRDASGQSSGPTLSPLSILSQDKTDPFQTTVVGTLPTVLQRYLHDAQTMIWPSLVPLVPHDQAAHFYRRSPVDSPSEIDYQIDAAAAISLQYLRTKDPTLQSQIMAAGKKHRNRSITWLNENIANASGPPASNVVAALLSLVSHSGLREPFSYSRYRQSPMLMGEFSSLFGASRVLPEDMKFLYQVVELKGGEEWVGCDTIDQDLPLRLMLNHFDIFVATRRGTQPMWHAIAAVPAPVMEKYSKSPVVRGRSPTRFAILSNTSLREAVLSVRTSVKMLDLYVSNAPAAPSFQLLVHMRMIAQLQLLELYPAKDHPPKLHGIDAVAHPAALIFNDLVLFVLPPASGTRPRLLEELKRALMALPSMTSSTTSSEEEMKLRLWALLMLGCGSITWGLADEFCVEELSQQPFIPAEQANWPSVKEAIAGFLWWDRVLETPAYDVWMEAVSRRRARNRSPNHGSAS
;
A
#
# COMPACT_ATOMS: atom_id res chain seq x y z
N MET A 1 37.48 13.88 19.12
CA MET A 1 36.47 12.87 19.51
C MET A 1 35.21 13.60 19.93
N ALA A 2 34.24 13.70 19.01
CA ALA A 2 32.99 14.43 19.23
C ALA A 2 31.92 13.44 19.72
N ASN A 3 31.45 13.62 20.96
CA ASN A 3 30.32 12.88 21.51
C ASN A 3 29.03 13.32 20.81
N SER A 4 28.45 12.43 20.00
CA SER A 4 27.11 12.58 19.45
C SER A 4 26.08 12.39 20.58
N ARG A 5 25.30 13.44 20.86
CA ARG A 5 24.09 13.34 21.68
C ARG A 5 22.99 12.65 20.85
N PRO A 6 22.13 11.82 21.46
CA PRO A 6 20.95 11.32 20.76
C PRO A 6 20.00 12.50 20.50
N ASN A 7 19.64 12.69 19.22
CA ASN A 7 18.65 13.69 18.81
C ASN A 7 17.29 13.34 19.46
N GLU A 8 16.74 14.25 20.26
CA GLU A 8 15.34 14.18 20.69
C GLU A 8 14.45 14.32 19.45
N ILE A 9 13.85 13.22 18.99
CA ILE A 9 12.89 13.22 17.89
C ILE A 9 11.49 13.18 18.51
N LEU A 10 10.87 14.34 18.66
CA LEU A 10 9.47 14.48 19.06
C LEU A 10 8.59 14.56 17.82
N PHE A 11 7.43 13.88 17.86
CA PHE A 11 6.37 14.05 16.88
C PHE A 11 5.76 15.45 17.05
N VAL A 12 6.15 16.41 16.19
CA VAL A 12 5.68 17.80 16.26
C VAL A 12 4.80 18.14 15.06
N PHE A 13 3.53 18.41 15.32
CA PHE A 13 2.63 18.98 14.33
C PHE A 13 3.16 20.34 13.83
N HIS A 14 3.44 20.41 12.53
CA HIS A 14 3.59 21.68 11.82
C HIS A 14 2.21 22.12 11.33
N GLY A 15 1.54 23.00 12.08
CA GLY A 15 0.28 23.58 11.56
C GLY A 15 -0.65 24.27 12.55
N GLN A 16 -0.39 24.31 13.86
CA GLN A 16 -1.24 25.06 14.78
C GLN A 16 -0.43 26.06 15.57
N LYS A 17 -0.86 27.35 15.55
CA LYS A 17 -0.44 28.36 16.53
C LYS A 17 -0.78 27.79 17.91
N GLN A 18 0.21 27.19 18.56
CA GLN A 18 0.05 26.65 19.90
C GLN A 18 -0.30 27.81 20.83
N SER A 19 -1.35 27.61 21.64
CA SER A 19 -1.68 28.54 22.72
C SER A 19 -0.43 28.77 23.59
N LYS A 20 -0.16 30.02 23.98
CA LYS A 20 0.95 30.42 24.87
C LYS A 20 1.07 29.50 26.10
N ARG A 21 -0.07 29.05 26.62
CA ARG A 21 -0.15 28.12 27.75
C ARG A 21 0.41 26.72 27.45
N ASN A 22 0.20 26.21 26.23
CA ASN A 22 0.77 24.92 25.82
C ASN A 22 2.28 25.03 25.58
N GLN A 23 2.74 26.18 25.08
CA GLN A 23 4.17 26.46 24.94
C GLN A 23 4.86 26.53 26.32
N GLU A 24 4.26 27.24 27.27
CA GLU A 24 4.74 27.29 28.66
C GLU A 24 4.74 25.91 29.34
N LEU A 25 3.73 25.07 29.09
CA LEU A 25 3.67 23.71 29.62
C LEU A 25 4.76 22.80 29.02
N GLN A 26 5.05 22.95 27.72
CA GLN A 26 6.16 22.25 27.08
C GLN A 26 7.51 22.74 27.62
N ASP A 27 7.68 24.04 27.82
CA ASP A 27 8.92 24.61 28.37
C ASP A 27 9.13 24.22 29.85
N ALA A 28 8.06 24.13 30.64
CA ALA A 28 8.11 23.60 32.00
C ALA A 28 8.54 22.13 32.02
N ARG A 29 8.03 21.30 31.09
CA ARG A 29 8.44 19.89 30.95
C ARG A 29 9.90 19.76 30.53
N ARG A 30 10.37 20.57 29.57
CA ARG A 30 11.79 20.61 29.16
C ARG A 30 12.71 20.98 30.33
N ARG A 31 12.34 21.98 31.13
CA ARG A 31 13.09 22.38 32.34
C ARG A 31 13.12 21.28 33.39
N ALA A 32 11.98 20.64 33.66
CA ALA A 32 11.91 19.54 34.62
C ALA A 32 12.70 18.30 34.17
N HIS A 33 12.77 18.04 32.87
CA HIS A 33 13.59 16.95 32.32
C HIS A 33 15.09 17.28 32.41
N ALA A 34 15.50 18.49 32.03
CA ALA A 34 16.89 18.95 32.15
C ALA A 34 17.38 18.90 33.62
N ALA A 35 16.53 19.26 34.58
CA ALA A 35 16.85 19.16 35.99
C ALA A 35 17.08 17.70 36.45
N ARG A 36 16.27 16.74 35.97
CA ARG A 36 16.44 15.32 36.28
C ARG A 36 17.71 14.73 35.66
N GLN A 37 18.00 15.08 34.41
CA GLN A 37 19.24 14.70 33.72
C GLN A 37 20.48 15.23 34.46
N SER A 38 20.45 16.50 34.89
CA SER A 38 21.52 17.10 35.69
C SER A 38 21.69 16.41 37.05
N ALA A 39 20.59 16.10 37.74
CA ALA A 39 20.63 15.40 39.02
C ALA A 39 21.18 13.97 38.90
N ARG A 40 20.85 13.27 37.80
CA ARG A 40 21.38 11.94 37.50
C ARG A 40 22.89 11.98 37.24
N LYS A 41 23.36 12.92 36.40
CA LYS A 41 24.78 13.10 36.12
C LYS A 41 25.59 13.43 37.37
N ASN A 42 25.04 14.25 38.27
CA ASN A 42 25.68 14.55 39.56
C ASN A 42 25.76 13.32 40.48
N ARG A 43 24.75 12.44 40.46
CA ARG A 43 24.79 11.17 41.23
C ARG A 43 25.85 10.22 40.71
N GLU A 44 25.99 10.10 39.38
CA GLU A 44 27.01 9.27 38.73
C GLU A 44 28.43 9.78 39.07
N LEU A 45 28.64 11.10 39.05
CA LEU A 45 29.92 11.71 39.47
C LEU A 45 30.26 11.51 40.96
N THR A 46 29.27 11.46 41.85
CA THR A 46 29.50 11.14 43.27
C THR A 46 29.72 9.64 43.54
N ALA A 47 29.29 8.76 42.64
CA ALA A 47 29.48 7.32 42.78
C ALA A 47 30.90 6.87 42.43
N ASP A 48 31.54 7.51 41.45
CA ASP A 48 32.91 7.18 41.01
C ASP A 48 34.02 7.57 42.00
N VAL A 49 33.72 8.38 43.02
CA VAL A 49 34.71 8.82 44.02
C VAL A 49 34.87 7.81 45.18
N LYS A 50 34.08 6.73 45.23
CA LYS A 50 34.00 5.87 46.42
C LYS A 50 34.59 4.45 46.34
N CYS A 51 35.35 4.10 45.29
CA CYS A 51 35.99 2.78 45.19
C CYS A 51 37.51 2.87 44.99
N VAL A 52 38.25 2.86 46.11
CA VAL A 52 39.64 2.38 46.16
C VAL A 52 39.74 1.38 47.33
N SER A 53 40.51 0.32 47.09
CA SER A 53 40.92 -0.82 47.95
C SER A 53 39.88 -1.91 48.24
N HIS A 54 40.00 -3.08 47.60
CA HIS A 54 40.76 -4.23 48.11
C HIS A 54 40.83 -5.38 47.09
N GLU A 55 42.00 -6.01 46.99
CA GLU A 55 42.29 -7.28 46.30
C GLU A 55 41.77 -8.48 47.12
N GLU A 56 41.22 -9.51 46.47
CA GLU A 56 41.68 -10.92 46.53
C GLU A 56 40.71 -11.92 45.84
N THR A 57 41.30 -12.74 44.94
CA THR A 57 41.02 -14.13 44.51
C THR A 57 39.67 -14.62 43.94
N PRO A 58 39.69 -15.68 43.08
CA PRO A 58 38.64 -15.98 42.12
C PRO A 58 37.76 -17.16 42.56
N ASP A 59 36.47 -16.91 42.74
CA ASP A 59 35.46 -17.97 42.80
C ASP A 59 34.31 -17.71 41.81
N THR A 60 34.02 -18.77 41.07
CA THR A 60 33.03 -18.91 40.00
C THR A 60 31.66 -18.29 40.38
N PRO A 61 31.07 -17.39 39.57
CA PRO A 61 29.81 -16.76 39.94
C PRO A 61 28.63 -17.73 39.79
N PRO A 62 27.65 -17.69 40.73
CA PRO A 62 26.42 -18.45 40.61
C PRO A 62 25.56 -17.88 39.48
N VAL A 63 25.07 -18.77 38.63
CA VAL A 63 24.09 -18.48 37.59
C VAL A 63 22.87 -17.80 38.22
N LEU A 64 22.76 -16.49 38.00
CA LEU A 64 21.58 -15.69 38.31
C LEU A 64 20.38 -16.28 37.58
N LYS A 65 19.48 -16.91 38.33
CA LYS A 65 18.16 -17.33 37.85
C LYS A 65 17.46 -16.09 37.29
N ARG A 66 17.34 -16.04 35.96
CA ARG A 66 16.49 -15.07 35.25
C ARG A 66 15.12 -15.02 35.94
N PRO A 67 14.55 -13.83 36.19
CA PRO A 67 13.19 -13.74 36.69
C PRO A 67 12.29 -14.52 35.75
N MET A 68 11.49 -15.44 36.31
CA MET A 68 10.52 -16.21 35.55
C MET A 68 9.68 -15.24 34.73
N ARG A 69 9.87 -15.26 33.41
CA ARG A 69 8.87 -14.71 32.49
C ARG A 69 7.57 -15.42 32.87
N GLY A 70 6.54 -14.64 33.19
CA GLY A 70 5.19 -15.16 33.39
C GLY A 70 4.78 -16.05 32.21
N PRO A 71 3.74 -16.87 32.39
CA PRO A 71 3.36 -17.89 31.41
C PRO A 71 3.25 -17.27 30.02
N VAL A 72 4.14 -17.71 29.11
CA VAL A 72 4.07 -17.40 27.69
C VAL A 72 2.76 -18.01 27.21
N ARG A 73 1.70 -17.19 27.13
CA ARG A 73 0.38 -17.63 26.68
C ARG A 73 0.53 -18.11 25.24
N ARG A 74 0.31 -19.41 25.04
CA ARG A 74 0.43 -20.04 23.73
C ARG A 74 -0.64 -19.50 22.81
N TYR A 75 -0.22 -18.92 21.70
CA TYR A 75 -1.08 -18.53 20.60
C TYR A 75 -1.64 -19.80 19.95
N PRO A 76 -2.79 -19.74 19.28
CA PRO A 76 -3.07 -20.71 18.24
C PRO A 76 -1.88 -20.63 17.27
N THR A 77 -1.12 -21.71 17.14
CA THR A 77 -0.04 -21.76 16.15
C THR A 77 -0.67 -21.46 14.80
N LEU A 78 -0.24 -20.35 14.19
CA LEU A 78 -0.63 -20.03 12.84
C LEU A 78 -0.22 -21.22 11.94
N PRO A 79 -1.07 -21.66 11.00
CA PRO A 79 -0.70 -22.72 10.08
C PRO A 79 0.52 -22.29 9.27
N SER A 80 1.32 -23.24 8.78
CA SER A 80 2.44 -22.89 7.90
C SER A 80 1.95 -22.10 6.69
N ILE A 81 2.77 -21.22 6.09
CA ILE A 81 2.42 -20.50 4.86
C ILE A 81 2.00 -21.49 3.77
N GLU A 82 2.66 -22.65 3.70
CA GLU A 82 2.28 -23.75 2.80
C GLU A 82 0.89 -24.32 3.10
N THR A 83 0.51 -24.45 4.38
CA THR A 83 -0.84 -24.88 4.79
C THR A 83 -1.89 -23.82 4.52
N LEU A 84 -1.55 -22.54 4.67
CA LEU A 84 -2.43 -21.40 4.34
C LEU A 84 -2.67 -21.30 2.83
N LEU A 85 -1.64 -21.58 2.04
CA LEU A 85 -1.68 -21.56 0.58
C LEU A 85 -2.21 -22.87 -0.03
N GLY A 86 -2.17 -23.98 0.71
CA GLY A 86 -2.57 -25.32 0.26
C GLY A 86 -4.02 -25.68 0.54
N ARG A 87 -4.80 -24.84 1.25
CA ARG A 87 -6.19 -25.13 1.65
C ARG A 87 -7.22 -24.97 0.51
N ASP A 88 -6.77 -25.01 -0.74
CA ASP A 88 -7.52 -24.76 -1.98
C ASP A 88 -8.59 -25.83 -2.33
N ALA A 89 -8.96 -26.78 -1.45
CA ALA A 89 -9.71 -27.98 -1.87
C ALA A 89 -10.95 -28.39 -1.04
N SER A 90 -11.39 -27.67 -0.01
CA SER A 90 -12.60 -28.10 0.72
C SER A 90 -13.48 -26.95 1.21
N GLY A 91 -14.33 -26.45 0.31
CA GLY A 91 -15.59 -25.83 0.68
C GLY A 91 -16.54 -26.89 1.25
N GLN A 92 -16.40 -27.24 2.52
CA GLN A 92 -17.45 -27.93 3.26
C GLN A 92 -18.23 -26.89 4.06
N SER A 93 -19.45 -26.60 3.61
CA SER A 93 -20.44 -25.88 4.39
C SER A 93 -20.80 -26.70 5.62
N SER A 94 -20.32 -26.31 6.80
CA SER A 94 -20.89 -26.83 8.05
C SER A 94 -22.34 -26.32 8.16
N GLY A 95 -23.28 -27.25 8.33
CA GLY A 95 -24.70 -26.98 8.54
C GLY A 95 -24.97 -26.08 9.75
N PRO A 96 -26.21 -25.60 9.94
CA PRO A 96 -26.53 -24.60 10.94
C PRO A 96 -26.49 -25.23 12.33
N THR A 97 -25.34 -25.11 13.00
CA THR A 97 -25.26 -25.30 14.44
C THR A 97 -25.81 -24.04 15.11
N LEU A 98 -26.91 -24.21 15.85
CA LEU A 98 -27.47 -23.16 16.71
C LEU A 98 -26.39 -22.72 17.71
N SER A 99 -25.77 -21.58 17.41
CA SER A 99 -24.75 -20.97 18.27
C SER A 99 -25.44 -20.24 19.43
N PRO A 100 -24.90 -20.31 20.66
CA PRO A 100 -25.33 -19.48 21.80
C PRO A 100 -25.32 -17.97 21.51
N LEU A 101 -24.62 -17.53 20.45
CA LEU A 101 -24.65 -16.17 19.91
C LEU A 101 -26.03 -15.72 19.39
N SER A 102 -26.98 -16.65 19.20
CA SER A 102 -28.36 -16.32 18.81
C SER A 102 -29.24 -15.85 19.97
N ILE A 103 -28.81 -16.07 21.22
CA ILE A 103 -29.60 -15.76 22.44
C ILE A 103 -29.12 -14.46 23.10
N LEU A 104 -27.83 -14.11 22.97
CA LEU A 104 -27.31 -12.81 23.38
C LEU A 104 -27.63 -11.79 22.27
N SER A 105 -28.08 -10.59 22.63
CA SER A 105 -28.48 -9.56 21.67
C SER A 105 -27.41 -9.42 20.57
N GLN A 106 -27.82 -9.58 19.30
CA GLN A 106 -26.94 -9.28 18.16
C GLN A 106 -26.60 -7.78 18.06
N ASP A 107 -27.12 -6.96 18.96
CA ASP A 107 -26.71 -5.58 19.08
C ASP A 107 -25.21 -5.53 19.38
N LYS A 108 -24.48 -4.97 18.42
CA LYS A 108 -23.01 -4.84 18.41
C LYS A 108 -22.50 -3.85 19.47
N THR A 109 -23.40 -3.24 20.24
CA THR A 109 -23.15 -2.23 21.27
C THR A 109 -23.11 -2.88 22.65
N ASP A 110 -22.06 -2.62 23.43
CA ASP A 110 -21.95 -3.07 24.82
C ASP A 110 -23.14 -2.50 25.64
N PRO A 111 -24.12 -3.34 26.04
CA PRO A 111 -25.33 -2.86 26.70
C PRO A 111 -25.04 -2.34 28.12
N PHE A 112 -23.87 -2.65 28.67
CA PHE A 112 -23.47 -2.26 30.01
C PHE A 112 -22.56 -1.02 30.04
N GLN A 113 -22.15 -0.51 28.87
CA GLN A 113 -21.22 0.63 28.73
C GLN A 113 -19.97 0.52 29.63
N THR A 114 -19.49 -0.70 29.84
CA THR A 114 -18.42 -1.01 30.82
C THR A 114 -17.03 -0.62 30.32
N THR A 115 -16.91 -0.32 29.03
CA THR A 115 -15.65 -0.01 28.37
C THR A 115 -15.61 1.45 27.92
N VAL A 116 -14.39 1.96 27.64
CA VAL A 116 -14.19 3.30 27.04
C VAL A 116 -15.04 3.47 25.76
N VAL A 117 -15.32 2.37 25.05
CA VAL A 117 -16.18 2.30 23.85
C VAL A 117 -17.62 2.69 24.15
N GLY A 118 -18.15 2.35 25.32
CA GLY A 118 -19.53 2.65 25.72
C GLY A 118 -19.87 4.14 25.75
N THR A 119 -18.85 5.00 25.88
CA THR A 119 -18.99 6.47 25.88
C THR A 119 -18.95 7.11 24.49
N LEU A 120 -18.66 6.33 23.44
CA LEU A 120 -18.61 6.83 22.06
C LEU A 120 -20.02 6.94 21.48
N PRO A 121 -20.25 7.84 20.50
CA PRO A 121 -21.49 7.83 19.72
C PRO A 121 -21.75 6.45 19.14
N THR A 122 -23.00 5.98 19.16
CA THR A 122 -23.40 4.63 18.68
C THR A 122 -22.89 4.33 17.28
N VAL A 123 -22.90 5.34 16.40
CA VAL A 123 -22.34 5.24 15.05
C VAL A 123 -20.85 4.87 15.09
N LEU A 124 -20.06 5.55 15.92
CA LEU A 124 -18.62 5.28 16.04
C LEU A 124 -18.33 3.93 16.72
N GLN A 125 -19.16 3.49 17.66
CA GLN A 125 -19.05 2.13 18.23
C GLN A 125 -19.24 1.06 17.15
N ARG A 126 -20.26 1.23 16.30
CA ARG A 126 -20.50 0.33 15.16
C ARG A 126 -19.33 0.32 14.19
N TYR A 127 -18.76 1.48 13.86
CA TYR A 127 -17.59 1.54 12.95
C TYR A 127 -16.31 1.01 13.57
N LEU A 128 -16.10 1.19 14.88
CA LEU A 128 -14.97 0.56 15.56
C LEU A 128 -15.10 -0.96 15.48
N HIS A 129 -16.29 -1.50 15.73
CA HIS A 129 -16.57 -2.92 15.56
C HIS A 129 -16.35 -3.36 14.11
N ASP A 130 -16.95 -2.69 13.13
CA ASP A 130 -16.81 -3.05 11.71
C ASP A 130 -15.32 -2.93 11.26
N ALA A 131 -14.57 -1.96 11.79
CA ALA A 131 -13.14 -1.83 11.52
C ALA A 131 -12.32 -3.01 12.06
N GLN A 132 -12.57 -3.42 13.30
CA GLN A 132 -11.90 -4.55 13.95
C GLN A 132 -12.31 -5.91 13.38
N THR A 133 -13.54 -6.03 12.87
CA THR A 133 -14.13 -7.31 12.48
C THR A 133 -14.04 -7.58 11.00
N MET A 134 -14.04 -6.54 10.15
CA MET A 134 -14.11 -6.68 8.70
C MET A 134 -12.97 -5.93 8.01
N ILE A 135 -12.79 -4.65 8.33
CA ILE A 135 -11.89 -3.78 7.54
C ILE A 135 -10.43 -4.16 7.77
N TRP A 136 -9.87 -3.93 8.97
CA TRP A 136 -8.45 -4.21 9.23
C TRP A 136 -8.06 -5.66 8.96
N PRO A 137 -8.86 -6.68 9.32
CA PRO A 137 -8.57 -8.07 9.00
C PRO A 137 -8.41 -8.34 7.50
N SER A 138 -9.23 -7.68 6.68
CA SER A 138 -9.14 -7.79 5.22
C SER A 138 -7.88 -7.15 4.65
N LEU A 139 -7.17 -6.31 5.41
CA LEU A 139 -5.96 -5.63 4.98
C LEU A 139 -4.69 -6.44 5.22
N VAL A 140 -4.79 -7.55 5.96
CA VAL A 140 -3.68 -8.43 6.26
C VAL A 140 -3.66 -9.56 5.23
N PRO A 141 -2.81 -9.49 4.18
CA PRO A 141 -2.70 -10.57 3.21
C PRO A 141 -2.24 -11.86 3.91
N LEU A 142 -2.50 -13.01 3.28
CA LEU A 142 -2.08 -14.35 3.74
C LEU A 142 -2.58 -14.83 5.11
N VAL A 143 -3.14 -13.97 5.96
CA VAL A 143 -3.66 -14.35 7.27
C VAL A 143 -5.18 -14.64 7.14
N PRO A 144 -5.68 -15.77 7.65
CA PRO A 144 -7.11 -16.04 7.72
C PRO A 144 -7.84 -14.90 8.43
N HIS A 145 -8.96 -14.46 7.84
CA HIS A 145 -9.71 -13.31 8.30
C HIS A 145 -10.05 -13.37 9.81
N ASP A 146 -10.50 -14.51 10.31
CA ASP A 146 -10.87 -14.68 11.72
C ASP A 146 -9.67 -14.51 12.67
N GLN A 147 -8.48 -14.93 12.23
CA GLN A 147 -7.25 -14.78 13.00
C GLN A 147 -6.80 -13.33 13.02
N ALA A 148 -6.86 -12.64 11.88
CA ALA A 148 -6.58 -11.21 11.80
C ALA A 148 -7.59 -10.40 12.62
N ALA A 149 -8.89 -10.73 12.59
CA ALA A 149 -9.91 -10.12 13.43
C ALA A 149 -9.65 -10.31 14.92
N HIS A 150 -9.22 -11.51 15.32
CA HIS A 150 -8.83 -11.77 16.71
C HIS A 150 -7.64 -10.91 17.15
N PHE A 151 -6.64 -10.69 16.28
CA PHE A 151 -5.50 -9.81 16.56
C PHE A 151 -5.96 -8.38 16.89
N TYR A 152 -6.80 -7.77 16.05
CA TYR A 152 -7.25 -6.38 16.28
C TYR A 152 -8.19 -6.22 17.47
N ARG A 153 -9.08 -7.19 17.72
CA ARG A 153 -10.01 -7.14 18.86
C ARG A 153 -9.30 -7.30 20.20
N ARG A 154 -8.16 -7.99 20.23
CA ARG A 154 -7.45 -8.29 21.47
C ARG A 154 -6.56 -7.14 21.95
N SER A 155 -5.95 -6.38 21.04
CA SER A 155 -5.07 -5.25 21.40
C SER A 155 -5.71 -4.29 22.44
N PRO A 156 -6.99 -3.87 22.32
CA PRO A 156 -7.63 -3.02 23.31
C PRO A 156 -7.88 -3.67 24.68
N VAL A 157 -8.00 -5.00 24.73
CA VAL A 157 -8.24 -5.75 25.97
C VAL A 157 -6.97 -5.85 26.79
N ASP A 158 -5.83 -6.04 26.12
CA ASP A 158 -4.53 -6.19 26.77
C ASP A 158 -3.97 -4.85 27.28
N SER A 159 -4.39 -3.71 26.71
CA SER A 159 -4.01 -2.36 27.16
C SER A 159 -5.11 -1.34 26.83
N PRO A 160 -5.85 -0.83 27.84
CA PRO A 160 -6.94 0.12 27.60
C PRO A 160 -6.50 1.40 26.88
N SER A 161 -5.24 1.82 27.01
CA SER A 161 -4.69 2.99 26.33
C SER A 161 -4.50 2.77 24.81
N GLU A 162 -4.46 1.51 24.35
CA GLU A 162 -4.35 1.17 22.93
C GLU A 162 -5.65 1.40 22.16
N ILE A 163 -6.80 1.48 22.84
CA ILE A 163 -8.07 1.66 22.16
C ILE A 163 -8.18 3.02 21.46
N ASP A 164 -7.44 4.03 21.95
CA ASP A 164 -7.53 5.39 21.43
C ASP A 164 -7.10 5.47 19.95
N TYR A 165 -6.05 4.75 19.51
CA TYR A 165 -5.60 4.81 18.11
C TYR A 165 -6.57 4.08 17.17
N GLN A 166 -7.24 3.05 17.70
CA GLN A 166 -8.26 2.30 16.98
C GLN A 166 -9.53 3.14 16.80
N ILE A 167 -9.91 3.93 17.81
CA ILE A 167 -11.03 4.86 17.73
C ILE A 167 -10.73 5.99 16.73
N ASP A 168 -9.52 6.54 16.73
CA ASP A 168 -9.11 7.55 15.72
C ASP A 168 -9.24 7.00 14.30
N ALA A 169 -8.69 5.81 14.05
CA ALA A 169 -8.81 5.14 12.75
C ALA A 169 -10.27 4.88 12.38
N ALA A 170 -11.08 4.33 13.30
CA ALA A 170 -12.51 4.10 13.06
C ALA A 170 -13.24 5.40 12.69
N ALA A 171 -12.94 6.51 13.37
CA ALA A 171 -13.53 7.81 13.06
C ALA A 171 -13.12 8.31 11.66
N ALA A 172 -11.85 8.17 11.29
CA ALA A 172 -11.36 8.53 9.96
C ALA A 172 -12.04 7.69 8.87
N ILE A 173 -12.16 6.38 9.09
CA ILE A 173 -12.86 5.44 8.21
C ILE A 173 -14.33 5.87 8.04
N SER A 174 -15.02 6.16 9.14
CA SER A 174 -16.43 6.60 9.11
C SER A 174 -16.61 7.84 8.24
N LEU A 175 -15.72 8.84 8.39
CA LEU A 175 -15.80 10.08 7.62
C LEU A 175 -15.52 9.89 6.12
N GLN A 176 -14.66 8.93 5.75
CA GLN A 176 -14.35 8.63 4.35
C GLN A 176 -15.49 7.88 3.64
N TYR A 177 -16.05 6.85 4.29
CA TYR A 177 -17.04 5.98 3.66
C TYR A 177 -18.45 6.53 3.65
N LEU A 178 -18.88 7.13 4.76
CA LEU A 178 -20.30 7.36 4.92
C LEU A 178 -20.84 8.57 4.18
N ARG A 179 -19.97 9.46 3.67
CA ARG A 179 -20.37 10.78 3.14
C ARG A 179 -21.60 11.29 3.89
N THR A 180 -21.51 11.32 5.23
CA THR A 180 -22.68 11.45 6.10
C THR A 180 -23.39 12.73 5.72
N LYS A 181 -24.61 12.66 5.19
CA LYS A 181 -25.34 13.88 4.78
C LYS A 181 -25.68 14.78 5.97
N ASP A 182 -25.57 14.25 7.20
CA ASP A 182 -25.71 15.00 8.44
C ASP A 182 -24.38 15.65 8.87
N PRO A 183 -24.24 16.98 8.75
CA PRO A 183 -23.04 17.71 9.15
C PRO A 183 -22.81 17.70 10.67
N THR A 184 -23.87 17.51 11.46
CA THR A 184 -23.79 17.48 12.93
C THR A 184 -23.10 16.20 13.37
N LEU A 185 -23.54 15.05 12.86
CA LEU A 185 -22.91 13.76 13.11
C LEU A 185 -21.46 13.73 12.61
N GLN A 186 -21.17 14.29 11.43
CA GLN A 186 -19.78 14.43 10.95
C GLN A 186 -18.91 15.20 11.95
N SER A 187 -19.42 16.34 12.45
CA SER A 187 -18.70 17.17 13.42
C SER A 187 -18.44 16.41 14.73
N GLN A 188 -19.41 15.61 15.20
CA GLN A 188 -19.24 14.77 16.38
C GLN A 188 -18.19 13.67 16.18
N ILE A 189 -18.23 12.97 15.05
CA ILE A 189 -17.23 11.93 14.71
C ILE A 189 -15.84 12.56 14.61
N MET A 190 -15.71 13.70 13.95
CA MET A 190 -14.45 14.42 13.82
C MET A 190 -13.92 14.88 15.19
N ALA A 191 -14.78 15.41 16.06
CA ALA A 191 -14.40 15.81 17.42
C ALA A 191 -13.94 14.61 18.27
N ALA A 192 -14.64 13.49 18.19
CA ALA A 192 -14.27 12.25 18.86
C ALA A 192 -12.92 11.73 18.34
N GLY A 193 -12.77 11.56 17.03
CA GLY A 193 -11.51 11.12 16.40
C GLY A 193 -10.33 11.99 16.83
N LYS A 194 -10.47 13.32 16.75
CA LYS A 194 -9.41 14.26 17.18
C LYS A 194 -9.03 14.12 18.66
N LYS A 195 -10.02 13.91 19.54
CA LYS A 195 -9.77 13.71 20.98
C LYS A 195 -8.94 12.45 21.20
N HIS A 196 -9.31 11.35 20.57
CA HIS A 196 -8.62 10.06 20.70
C HIS A 196 -7.23 10.10 20.05
N ARG A 197 -7.09 10.72 18.88
CA ARG A 197 -5.80 10.98 18.22
C ARG A 197 -4.77 11.65 19.15
N ASN A 198 -5.18 12.71 19.84
CA ASN A 198 -4.28 13.43 20.76
C ASN A 198 -3.82 12.55 21.93
N ARG A 199 -4.69 11.67 22.44
CA ARG A 199 -4.34 10.70 23.49
C ARG A 199 -3.37 9.67 22.96
N SER A 200 -3.62 9.11 21.78
CA SER A 200 -2.72 8.16 21.12
C SER A 200 -1.33 8.74 20.91
N ILE A 201 -1.22 10.00 20.47
CA ILE A 201 0.07 10.68 20.30
C ILE A 201 0.79 10.84 21.64
N THR A 202 0.07 11.23 22.69
CA THR A 202 0.64 11.39 24.03
C THR A 202 1.18 10.05 24.54
N TRP A 203 0.36 9.00 24.46
CA TRP A 203 0.73 7.63 24.83
C TRP A 203 1.93 7.12 24.01
N LEU A 204 1.94 7.37 22.69
CA LEU A 204 3.01 6.93 21.80
C LEU A 204 4.33 7.63 22.13
N ASN A 205 4.31 8.95 22.35
CA ASN A 205 5.49 9.70 22.76
C ASN A 205 6.03 9.22 24.11
N GLU A 206 5.16 8.90 25.07
CA GLU A 206 5.56 8.35 26.36
C GLU A 206 6.19 6.95 26.22
N ASN A 207 5.62 6.08 25.40
CA ASN A 207 6.17 4.73 25.19
C ASN A 207 7.50 4.75 24.44
N ILE A 208 7.64 5.62 23.43
CA ILE A 208 8.90 5.78 22.69
C ILE A 208 9.98 6.41 23.57
N ALA A 209 9.66 7.47 24.32
CA ALA A 209 10.63 8.15 25.17
C ALA A 209 11.13 7.29 26.34
N ASN A 210 10.27 6.41 26.87
CA ASN A 210 10.60 5.52 27.98
C ASN A 210 11.05 4.12 27.53
N ALA A 211 11.17 3.86 26.24
CA ALA A 211 11.56 2.55 25.73
C ALA A 211 13.00 2.21 26.14
N SER A 212 13.19 1.09 26.82
CA SER A 212 14.51 0.54 27.18
C SER A 212 15.02 -0.51 26.18
N GLY A 213 14.41 -0.60 25.00
CA GLY A 213 14.70 -1.61 23.99
C GLY A 213 13.87 -1.41 22.71
N PRO A 214 13.81 -2.41 21.82
CA PRO A 214 13.03 -2.36 20.60
C PRO A 214 11.56 -1.97 20.86
N PRO A 215 10.95 -1.10 20.04
CA PRO A 215 9.55 -0.73 20.20
C PRO A 215 8.63 -1.96 20.21
N ALA A 216 7.69 -1.98 21.15
CA ALA A 216 6.66 -3.00 21.20
C ALA A 216 5.74 -2.90 19.97
N SER A 217 5.19 -4.03 19.53
CA SER A 217 4.46 -4.11 18.25
C SER A 217 3.16 -3.29 18.26
N ASN A 218 2.52 -3.16 19.41
CA ASN A 218 1.40 -2.25 19.65
C ASN A 218 1.76 -0.77 19.40
N VAL A 219 2.97 -0.33 19.77
CA VAL A 219 3.44 1.05 19.52
C VAL A 219 3.61 1.28 18.02
N VAL A 220 4.18 0.31 17.30
CA VAL A 220 4.33 0.37 15.84
C VAL A 220 2.97 0.34 15.14
N ALA A 221 2.03 -0.50 15.59
CA ALA A 221 0.66 -0.56 15.07
C ALA A 221 -0.09 0.76 15.28
N ALA A 222 0.01 1.35 16.48
CA ALA A 222 -0.57 2.65 16.77
C ALA A 222 0.03 3.75 15.89
N LEU A 223 1.35 3.74 15.67
CA LEU A 223 2.01 4.68 14.79
C LEU A 223 1.52 4.54 13.35
N LEU A 224 1.53 3.32 12.81
CA LEU A 224 1.03 3.02 11.47
C LEU A 224 -0.41 3.53 11.29
N SER A 225 -1.28 3.29 12.27
CA SER A 225 -2.66 3.81 12.27
C SER A 225 -2.69 5.33 12.18
N LEU A 226 -1.95 6.03 13.05
CA LEU A 226 -1.90 7.49 13.08
C LEU A 226 -1.40 8.11 11.77
N VAL A 227 -0.36 7.51 11.18
CA VAL A 227 0.25 7.95 9.91
C VAL A 227 -0.68 7.67 8.74
N SER A 228 -1.32 6.51 8.71
CA SER A 228 -2.13 6.06 7.58
C SER A 228 -3.49 6.76 7.46
N HIS A 229 -3.96 7.38 8.55
CA HIS A 229 -5.18 8.20 8.59
C HIS A 229 -4.89 9.69 8.81
N SER A 230 -3.68 10.15 8.50
CA SER A 230 -3.31 11.57 8.57
C SER A 230 -4.10 12.39 7.54
N GLY A 231 -5.18 13.03 7.96
CA GLY A 231 -5.95 13.97 7.13
C GLY A 231 -6.80 13.33 6.03
N LEU A 232 -7.99 13.88 5.82
CA LEU A 232 -8.94 13.43 4.83
C LEU A 232 -8.86 14.32 3.58
N ARG A 233 -8.74 13.73 2.40
CA ARG A 233 -8.98 14.39 1.12
C ARG A 233 -10.42 14.15 0.69
N GLU A 234 -10.98 15.10 -0.04
CA GLU A 234 -12.29 14.91 -0.65
C GLU A 234 -12.24 13.75 -1.66
N PRO A 235 -13.23 12.84 -1.62
CA PRO A 235 -13.32 11.75 -2.58
C PRO A 235 -13.69 12.31 -3.96
N PHE A 236 -12.86 12.02 -4.96
CA PHE A 236 -13.09 12.43 -6.36
C PHE A 236 -14.19 11.62 -7.06
N SER A 237 -14.68 12.19 -8.17
CA SER A 237 -15.85 11.78 -8.97
C SER A 237 -15.71 10.42 -9.68
N TYR A 238 -16.87 9.90 -10.10
CA TYR A 238 -17.09 8.65 -10.83
C TYR A 238 -16.39 8.65 -12.20
N SER A 239 -15.73 7.53 -12.53
CA SER A 239 -15.28 7.26 -13.91
C SER A 239 -16.44 6.66 -14.71
N ARG A 240 -16.57 7.06 -15.99
CA ARG A 240 -17.56 6.48 -16.93
C ARG A 240 -17.22 5.04 -17.33
N TYR A 241 -15.98 4.61 -17.10
CA TYR A 241 -15.49 3.29 -17.48
C TYR A 241 -15.64 2.28 -16.35
N ARG A 242 -15.84 1.02 -16.73
CA ARG A 242 -15.87 -0.09 -15.78
C ARG A 242 -14.54 -0.14 -15.02
N GLN A 243 -14.63 -0.04 -13.70
CA GLN A 243 -13.48 -0.26 -12.84
C GLN A 243 -13.21 -1.76 -12.74
N SER A 244 -11.93 -2.14 -12.66
CA SER A 244 -11.53 -3.51 -12.29
C SER A 244 -12.35 -3.93 -11.08
N PRO A 245 -12.89 -5.18 -11.03
CA PRO A 245 -13.52 -5.70 -9.83
C PRO A 245 -12.59 -5.39 -8.67
N MET A 246 -13.12 -4.52 -7.82
CA MET A 246 -12.39 -3.78 -6.82
C MET A 246 -11.99 -4.76 -5.72
N LEU A 247 -11.05 -5.65 -6.01
CA LEU A 247 -10.59 -6.68 -5.08
C LEU A 247 -10.25 -6.03 -3.75
N MET A 248 -9.65 -4.84 -3.77
CA MET A 248 -9.59 -4.01 -2.58
C MET A 248 -10.03 -2.58 -2.82
N GLY A 249 -11.16 -2.37 -3.52
CA GLY A 249 -11.73 -1.03 -3.60
C GLY A 249 -11.91 -0.41 -2.23
N GLU A 250 -12.12 -1.25 -1.22
CA GLU A 250 -12.20 -0.83 0.15
C GLU A 250 -10.86 -0.36 0.75
N PHE A 251 -9.74 -1.06 0.53
CA PHE A 251 -8.42 -0.62 1.01
C PHE A 251 -7.90 0.59 0.24
N SER A 252 -7.98 0.54 -1.09
CA SER A 252 -7.50 1.63 -1.94
C SER A 252 -8.25 2.92 -1.66
N SER A 253 -9.57 2.86 -1.42
CA SER A 253 -10.35 4.04 -1.03
C SER A 253 -9.97 4.57 0.35
N LEU A 254 -9.70 3.69 1.32
CA LEU A 254 -9.26 4.05 2.67
C LEU A 254 -7.98 4.88 2.69
N PHE A 255 -6.91 4.34 2.09
CA PHE A 255 -5.61 5.02 2.14
C PHE A 255 -5.47 6.08 1.05
N GLY A 256 -6.19 5.92 -0.06
CA GLY A 256 -6.11 6.85 -1.19
C GLY A 256 -6.72 8.21 -0.92
N ALA A 257 -7.68 8.31 0.01
CA ALA A 257 -8.17 9.58 0.53
C ALA A 257 -7.30 10.14 1.66
N SER A 258 -6.40 9.36 2.26
CA SER A 258 -5.53 9.84 3.34
C SER A 258 -4.37 10.71 2.82
N ARG A 259 -4.02 11.75 3.56
CA ARG A 259 -2.87 12.63 3.27
C ARG A 259 -1.64 12.21 4.09
N VAL A 260 -0.89 11.25 3.57
CA VAL A 260 0.35 10.79 4.21
C VAL A 260 1.47 11.84 4.10
N LEU A 261 1.83 12.46 5.24
CA LEU A 261 2.92 13.44 5.31
C LEU A 261 4.30 12.77 5.20
N PRO A 262 5.28 13.37 4.49
CA PRO A 262 6.64 12.83 4.42
C PRO A 262 7.33 12.68 5.78
N GLU A 263 7.11 13.63 6.69
CA GLU A 263 7.70 13.65 8.02
C GLU A 263 7.18 12.50 8.89
N ASP A 264 5.87 12.26 8.83
CA ASP A 264 5.19 11.16 9.52
C ASP A 264 5.70 9.80 9.05
N MET A 265 5.91 9.63 7.74
CA MET A 265 6.51 8.41 7.17
C MET A 265 7.95 8.23 7.60
N LYS A 266 8.75 9.29 7.56
CA LYS A 266 10.14 9.25 8.01
C LYS A 266 10.23 8.80 9.47
N PHE A 267 9.35 9.31 10.31
CA PHE A 267 9.28 8.91 11.71
C PHE A 267 8.84 7.44 11.87
N LEU A 268 7.84 6.98 11.11
CA LEU A 268 7.45 5.56 11.08
C LEU A 268 8.65 4.67 10.72
N TYR A 269 9.39 5.01 9.66
CA TYR A 269 10.57 4.25 9.26
C TYR A 269 11.63 4.21 10.38
N GLN A 270 11.90 5.33 11.05
CA GLN A 270 12.85 5.39 12.17
C GLN A 270 12.42 4.50 13.34
N VAL A 271 11.14 4.46 13.68
CA VAL A 271 10.63 3.61 14.77
C VAL A 271 10.70 2.13 14.40
N VAL A 272 10.38 1.78 13.14
CA VAL A 272 10.52 0.40 12.65
C VAL A 272 11.99 -0.02 12.59
N GLU A 273 12.89 0.89 12.22
CA GLU A 273 14.34 0.64 12.23
C GLU A 273 14.83 0.25 13.62
N LEU A 274 14.37 0.95 14.67
CA LEU A 274 14.67 0.59 16.07
C LEU A 274 14.13 -0.79 16.48
N LYS A 275 13.14 -1.34 15.76
CA LYS A 275 12.60 -2.68 16.01
C LYS A 275 13.37 -3.79 15.29
N GLY A 276 14.20 -3.44 14.30
CA GLY A 276 14.93 -4.37 13.45
C GLY A 276 14.83 -4.07 11.95
N GLY A 277 14.14 -2.99 11.56
CA GLY A 277 14.13 -2.50 10.18
C GLY A 277 13.61 -3.54 9.18
N GLU A 278 14.30 -3.63 8.05
CA GLU A 278 13.98 -4.55 6.97
C GLU A 278 14.05 -6.02 7.39
N GLU A 279 15.00 -6.42 8.24
CA GLU A 279 15.10 -7.80 8.71
C GLU A 279 13.86 -8.22 9.51
N TRP A 280 13.32 -7.33 10.33
CA TRP A 280 12.10 -7.61 11.08
C TRP A 280 10.88 -7.61 10.15
N VAL A 281 10.72 -6.60 9.29
CA VAL A 281 9.57 -6.48 8.38
C VAL A 281 9.52 -7.63 7.36
N GLY A 282 10.67 -8.02 6.82
CA GLY A 282 10.83 -9.08 5.83
C GLY A 282 10.87 -10.49 6.38
N CYS A 283 10.81 -10.66 7.70
CA CYS A 283 10.92 -11.98 8.30
C CYS A 283 9.68 -12.84 8.00
N ASP A 284 9.88 -14.03 7.45
CA ASP A 284 8.81 -14.98 7.10
C ASP A 284 8.32 -15.81 8.29
N THR A 285 8.88 -15.58 9.49
CA THR A 285 8.48 -16.32 10.69
C THR A 285 7.01 -16.09 10.98
N ILE A 286 6.27 -17.17 11.18
CA ILE A 286 4.84 -17.10 11.43
C ILE A 286 4.61 -16.89 12.92
N ASP A 287 4.48 -15.62 13.32
CA ASP A 287 4.30 -15.19 14.70
C ASP A 287 3.18 -14.13 14.83
N GLN A 288 3.07 -13.54 16.02
CA GLN A 288 2.05 -12.54 16.33
C GLN A 288 2.23 -11.21 15.59
N ASP A 289 3.45 -10.93 15.14
CA ASP A 289 3.80 -9.70 14.46
C ASP A 289 3.59 -9.84 12.94
N LEU A 290 3.36 -11.05 12.42
CA LEU A 290 3.12 -11.29 10.99
C LEU A 290 2.03 -10.37 10.43
N PRO A 291 0.84 -10.20 11.07
CA PRO A 291 -0.17 -9.28 10.56
C PRO A 291 0.33 -7.84 10.42
N LEU A 292 1.06 -7.36 11.43
CA LEU A 292 1.59 -6.00 11.45
C LEU A 292 2.66 -5.79 10.38
N ARG A 293 3.55 -6.77 10.19
CA ARG A 293 4.61 -6.72 9.17
C ARG A 293 4.04 -6.70 7.75
N LEU A 294 3.03 -7.52 7.50
CA LEU A 294 2.33 -7.52 6.21
C LEU A 294 1.59 -6.20 5.95
N MET A 295 0.96 -5.61 6.97
CA MET A 295 0.38 -4.26 6.85
C MET A 295 1.42 -3.17 6.56
N LEU A 296 2.58 -3.21 7.24
CA LEU A 296 3.65 -2.25 7.03
C LEU A 296 4.16 -2.28 5.60
N ASN A 297 4.42 -3.49 5.07
CA ASN A 297 4.79 -3.68 3.67
C ASN A 297 3.72 -3.14 2.72
N HIS A 298 2.44 -3.45 2.96
CA HIS A 298 1.35 -2.93 2.13
C HIS A 298 1.30 -1.39 2.14
N PHE A 299 1.41 -0.80 3.32
CA PHE A 299 1.35 0.64 3.47
C PHE A 299 2.55 1.34 2.83
N ASP A 300 3.75 0.77 2.95
CA ASP A 300 4.96 1.29 2.31
C ASP A 300 4.87 1.23 0.79
N ILE A 301 4.49 0.07 0.22
CA ILE A 301 4.24 -0.09 -1.22
C ILE A 301 3.19 0.92 -1.71
N PHE A 302 2.12 1.13 -0.92
CA PHE A 302 1.09 2.11 -1.24
C PHE A 302 1.65 3.54 -1.29
N VAL A 303 2.43 3.96 -0.28
CA VAL A 303 3.04 5.31 -0.23
C VAL A 303 4.05 5.49 -1.36
N ALA A 304 4.90 4.50 -1.60
CA ALA A 304 5.87 4.48 -2.68
C ALA A 304 5.20 4.57 -4.07
N THR A 305 4.10 3.85 -4.27
CA THR A 305 3.28 3.94 -5.50
C THR A 305 2.79 5.37 -5.75
N ARG A 306 2.27 6.03 -4.73
CA ARG A 306 1.78 7.41 -4.85
C ARG A 306 2.90 8.38 -5.22
N ARG A 307 4.07 8.22 -4.58
CA ARG A 307 5.20 9.13 -4.71
C ARG A 307 6.06 8.85 -5.95
N GLY A 308 5.97 7.67 -6.56
CA GLY A 308 6.87 7.28 -7.64
C GLY A 308 8.28 7.06 -7.13
N THR A 309 8.40 6.41 -5.97
CA THR A 309 9.69 6.11 -5.34
C THR A 309 9.80 4.62 -5.10
N GLN A 310 11.01 4.15 -4.81
CA GLN A 310 11.18 2.82 -4.24
C GLN A 310 10.52 2.75 -2.85
N PRO A 311 9.97 1.59 -2.46
CA PRO A 311 9.63 1.29 -1.08
C PRO A 311 10.88 1.27 -0.20
N MET A 312 10.70 1.53 1.10
CA MET A 312 11.76 1.46 2.09
C MET A 312 12.12 0.00 2.42
N TRP A 313 11.13 -0.89 2.40
CA TRP A 313 11.31 -2.32 2.67
C TRP A 313 11.15 -3.11 1.37
N HIS A 314 12.19 -3.85 0.99
CA HIS A 314 12.23 -4.64 -0.25
C HIS A 314 11.79 -6.09 -0.03
N ALA A 315 11.73 -6.52 1.23
CA ALA A 315 11.32 -7.86 1.59
C ALA A 315 9.81 -7.98 1.85
N ILE A 316 9.14 -8.77 1.01
CA ILE A 316 7.76 -9.24 1.21
C ILE A 316 7.76 -10.76 1.33
N ALA A 317 6.83 -11.30 2.12
CA ALA A 317 6.75 -12.74 2.34
C ALA A 317 6.70 -13.52 1.01
N ALA A 318 7.61 -14.46 0.84
CA ALA A 318 7.76 -15.17 -0.43
C ALA A 318 6.54 -16.08 -0.69
N VAL A 319 6.10 -16.13 -1.95
CA VAL A 319 5.13 -17.14 -2.39
C VAL A 319 5.92 -18.35 -2.86
N PRO A 320 5.60 -19.57 -2.36
CA PRO A 320 6.28 -20.79 -2.79
C PRO A 320 6.27 -20.93 -4.31
N ALA A 321 7.43 -21.26 -4.89
CA ALA A 321 7.59 -21.44 -6.34
C ALA A 321 6.53 -22.37 -6.98
N PRO A 322 6.10 -23.49 -6.33
CA PRO A 322 5.05 -24.34 -6.90
C PRO A 322 3.70 -23.63 -7.07
N VAL A 323 3.36 -22.70 -6.16
CA VAL A 323 2.12 -21.91 -6.24
C VAL A 323 2.23 -20.94 -7.42
N MET A 324 3.38 -20.29 -7.60
CA MET A 324 3.63 -19.41 -8.75
C MET A 324 3.55 -20.18 -10.07
N GLU A 325 4.15 -21.36 -10.14
CA GLU A 325 4.19 -22.21 -11.32
C GLU A 325 2.80 -22.72 -11.72
N LYS A 326 1.96 -23.07 -10.73
CA LYS A 326 0.54 -23.47 -10.94
C LYS A 326 -0.21 -22.42 -11.76
N TYR A 327 -0.09 -21.14 -11.40
CA TYR A 327 -0.84 -20.07 -12.05
C TYR A 327 -0.16 -19.53 -13.31
N SER A 328 1.18 -19.57 -13.39
CA SER A 328 1.91 -19.15 -14.59
C SER A 328 1.58 -20.05 -15.80
N LYS A 329 1.40 -21.35 -15.58
CA LYS A 329 1.05 -22.35 -16.61
C LYS A 329 -0.45 -22.45 -16.90
N SER A 330 -1.32 -21.79 -16.12
CA SER A 330 -2.76 -21.89 -16.31
C SER A 330 -3.19 -21.37 -17.70
N PRO A 331 -4.01 -22.14 -18.46
CA PRO A 331 -4.43 -21.81 -19.81
C PRO A 331 -5.62 -20.83 -19.88
N VAL A 332 -6.11 -20.36 -18.74
CA VAL A 332 -7.44 -19.72 -18.64
C VAL A 332 -7.55 -18.36 -19.32
N VAL A 333 -6.44 -17.67 -19.61
CA VAL A 333 -6.51 -16.48 -20.45
C VAL A 333 -6.69 -16.91 -21.92
N ARG A 334 -7.95 -16.91 -22.37
CA ARG A 334 -8.34 -17.10 -23.77
C ARG A 334 -7.66 -16.03 -24.63
N GLY A 335 -6.49 -16.35 -25.19
CA GLY A 335 -5.81 -15.44 -26.11
C GLY A 335 -4.30 -15.36 -25.90
N ARG A 336 -3.60 -16.17 -26.71
CA ARG A 336 -2.38 -15.85 -27.47
C ARG A 336 -1.05 -15.57 -26.75
N SER A 337 -0.09 -16.37 -27.21
CA SER A 337 1.36 -16.14 -27.35
C SER A 337 2.23 -16.05 -26.07
N PRO A 338 3.49 -16.54 -26.15
CA PRO A 338 4.53 -16.20 -25.18
C PRO A 338 4.64 -14.68 -25.02
N THR A 339 5.11 -14.23 -23.85
CA THR A 339 5.31 -12.80 -23.56
C THR A 339 6.21 -12.15 -24.61
N ARG A 340 5.72 -11.10 -25.27
CA ARG A 340 6.52 -10.30 -26.23
C ARG A 340 7.48 -9.32 -25.56
N PHE A 341 7.54 -9.32 -24.23
CA PHE A 341 8.50 -8.53 -23.44
C PHE A 341 9.94 -9.06 -23.48
N ALA A 342 10.26 -10.05 -24.33
CA ALA A 342 11.63 -10.51 -24.55
C ALA A 342 12.55 -9.42 -25.13
N ILE A 343 11.97 -8.39 -25.78
CA ILE A 343 12.69 -7.24 -26.30
C ILE A 343 13.26 -6.32 -25.20
N LEU A 344 12.68 -6.35 -24.00
CA LEU A 344 13.17 -5.53 -22.89
C LEU A 344 14.57 -5.97 -22.54
N SER A 345 15.50 -5.03 -22.31
CA SER A 345 16.90 -5.37 -22.01
C SER A 345 17.08 -5.73 -20.53
N ASN A 346 16.37 -5.01 -19.65
CA ASN A 346 16.45 -5.16 -18.20
C ASN A 346 15.73 -6.45 -17.72
N THR A 347 16.48 -7.35 -17.09
CA THR A 347 15.99 -8.62 -16.53
C THR A 347 14.92 -8.42 -15.45
N SER A 348 15.18 -7.51 -14.50
CA SER A 348 14.26 -7.23 -13.38
C SER A 348 12.92 -6.67 -13.86
N LEU A 349 12.91 -5.84 -14.91
CA LEU A 349 11.67 -5.37 -15.52
C LEU A 349 10.89 -6.50 -16.19
N ARG A 350 11.58 -7.43 -16.88
CA ARG A 350 10.92 -8.63 -17.45
C ARG A 350 10.29 -9.48 -16.35
N GLU A 351 10.99 -9.69 -15.24
CA GLU A 351 10.49 -10.44 -14.09
C GLU A 351 9.29 -9.76 -13.44
N ALA A 352 9.35 -8.44 -13.21
CA ALA A 352 8.23 -7.67 -12.67
C ALA A 352 6.98 -7.79 -13.56
N VAL A 353 7.15 -7.66 -14.89
CA VAL A 353 6.05 -7.82 -15.86
C VAL A 353 5.49 -9.25 -15.88
N LEU A 354 6.32 -10.27 -15.67
CA LEU A 354 5.86 -11.67 -15.54
C LEU A 354 5.01 -11.86 -14.27
N SER A 355 5.39 -11.23 -13.16
CA SER A 355 4.59 -11.25 -11.92
C SER A 355 3.26 -10.52 -12.07
N VAL A 356 3.23 -9.38 -12.78
CA VAL A 356 2.00 -8.68 -13.15
C VAL A 356 1.10 -9.59 -14.00
N ARG A 357 1.65 -10.23 -15.04
CA ARG A 357 0.90 -11.16 -15.90
C ARG A 357 0.32 -12.33 -15.11
N THR A 358 1.10 -12.93 -14.22
CA THR A 358 0.66 -14.04 -13.37
C THR A 358 -0.48 -13.60 -12.45
N SER A 359 -0.37 -12.41 -11.86
CA SER A 359 -1.41 -11.82 -11.02
C SER A 359 -2.71 -11.52 -11.79
N VAL A 360 -2.62 -11.08 -13.06
CA VAL A 360 -3.80 -10.91 -13.93
C VAL A 360 -4.49 -12.25 -14.23
N LYS A 361 -3.72 -13.31 -14.51
CA LYS A 361 -4.29 -14.66 -14.70
C LYS A 361 -5.07 -15.12 -13.47
N MET A 362 -4.49 -14.90 -12.29
CA MET A 362 -5.08 -15.21 -11.00
C MET A 362 -6.37 -14.42 -10.77
N LEU A 363 -6.35 -13.12 -11.10
CA LEU A 363 -7.54 -12.26 -11.06
C LEU A 363 -8.63 -12.76 -12.01
N ASP A 364 -8.28 -13.14 -13.25
CA ASP A 364 -9.27 -13.60 -14.22
C ASP A 364 -9.91 -14.94 -13.81
N LEU A 365 -9.10 -15.87 -13.27
CA LEU A 365 -9.59 -17.11 -12.66
C LEU A 365 -10.57 -16.83 -11.51
N TYR A 366 -10.20 -15.91 -10.61
CA TYR A 366 -11.02 -15.52 -9.46
C TYR A 366 -12.35 -14.90 -9.90
N VAL A 367 -12.32 -13.90 -10.77
CA VAL A 367 -13.51 -13.20 -11.27
C VAL A 367 -14.42 -14.13 -12.09
N SER A 368 -13.84 -15.11 -12.78
CA SER A 368 -14.60 -16.11 -13.53
C SER A 368 -15.17 -17.23 -12.66
N ASN A 369 -14.90 -17.21 -11.34
CA ASN A 369 -15.23 -18.31 -10.41
C ASN A 369 -14.75 -19.68 -10.94
N ALA A 370 -13.56 -19.72 -11.53
CA ALA A 370 -13.01 -20.95 -12.08
C ALA A 370 -12.71 -21.95 -10.94
N PRO A 371 -12.81 -23.27 -11.17
CA PRO A 371 -12.52 -24.27 -10.14
C PRO A 371 -11.10 -24.18 -9.53
N ALA A 372 -10.14 -23.66 -10.30
CA ALA A 372 -8.77 -23.41 -9.88
C ALA A 372 -8.51 -21.95 -9.46
N ALA A 373 -9.55 -21.20 -9.09
CA ALA A 373 -9.41 -19.83 -8.62
C ALA A 373 -8.57 -19.76 -7.33
N PRO A 374 -7.64 -18.80 -7.23
CA PRO A 374 -6.89 -18.58 -6.00
C PRO A 374 -7.78 -18.02 -4.89
N SER A 375 -7.35 -18.16 -3.64
CA SER A 375 -7.95 -17.41 -2.54
C SER A 375 -7.78 -15.90 -2.75
N PHE A 376 -8.72 -15.13 -2.20
CA PHE A 376 -8.68 -13.68 -2.23
C PHE A 376 -7.39 -13.13 -1.59
N GLN A 377 -6.99 -13.69 -0.45
CA GLN A 377 -5.79 -13.28 0.29
C GLN A 377 -4.51 -13.50 -0.52
N LEU A 378 -4.41 -14.64 -1.21
CA LEU A 378 -3.27 -14.90 -2.10
C LEU A 378 -3.25 -13.93 -3.27
N LEU A 379 -4.40 -13.63 -3.87
CA LEU A 379 -4.49 -12.66 -4.96
C LEU A 379 -4.08 -11.25 -4.53
N VAL A 380 -4.50 -10.80 -3.34
CA VAL A 380 -4.07 -9.53 -2.72
C VAL A 380 -2.57 -9.50 -2.49
N HIS A 381 -1.99 -10.61 -2.04
CA HIS A 381 -0.54 -10.72 -1.84
C HIS A 381 0.23 -10.67 -3.17
N MET A 382 -0.25 -11.39 -4.18
CA MET A 382 0.39 -11.45 -5.50
C MET A 382 0.44 -10.11 -6.22
N ARG A 383 -0.64 -9.32 -6.15
CA ARG A 383 -0.61 -7.95 -6.69
C ARG A 383 0.38 -7.05 -5.94
N MET A 384 0.60 -7.26 -4.64
CA MET A 384 1.56 -6.49 -3.85
C MET A 384 2.98 -6.80 -4.28
N ILE A 385 3.30 -8.09 -4.48
CA ILE A 385 4.59 -8.53 -5.04
C ILE A 385 4.81 -7.90 -6.41
N ALA A 386 3.82 -7.98 -7.30
CA ALA A 386 3.92 -7.41 -8.64
C ALA A 386 4.14 -5.88 -8.60
N GLN A 387 3.44 -5.17 -7.70
CA GLN A 387 3.62 -3.73 -7.53
C GLN A 387 5.01 -3.41 -6.95
N LEU A 388 5.46 -4.12 -5.91
CA LEU A 388 6.78 -3.96 -5.29
C LEU A 388 7.89 -4.08 -6.34
N GLN A 389 7.89 -5.16 -7.12
CA GLN A 389 8.90 -5.41 -8.15
C GLN A 389 8.94 -4.31 -9.22
N LEU A 390 7.78 -3.76 -9.60
CA LEU A 390 7.76 -2.59 -10.49
C LEU A 390 8.35 -1.35 -9.79
N LEU A 391 8.05 -1.12 -8.52
CA LEU A 391 8.54 0.07 -7.80
C LEU A 391 10.05 0.01 -7.52
N GLU A 392 10.64 -1.17 -7.34
CA GLU A 392 12.09 -1.34 -7.15
C GLU A 392 12.92 -0.85 -8.35
N LEU A 393 12.30 -0.72 -9.52
CA LEU A 393 12.94 -0.22 -10.74
C LEU A 393 13.03 1.31 -10.79
N TYR A 394 12.33 2.04 -9.91
CA TYR A 394 12.63 3.46 -9.73
C TYR A 394 14.09 3.62 -9.30
N PRO A 395 14.76 4.74 -9.62
CA PRO A 395 16.09 5.01 -9.08
C PRO A 395 15.98 5.23 -7.56
N ALA A 396 16.98 4.75 -6.83
CA ALA A 396 17.17 5.18 -5.45
C ALA A 396 17.49 6.69 -5.44
N LYS A 397 17.25 7.35 -4.31
CA LYS A 397 17.51 8.79 -4.19
C LYS A 397 18.99 9.07 -4.54
N ASP A 398 19.23 10.06 -5.40
CA ASP A 398 20.56 10.48 -5.85
C ASP A 398 21.30 9.48 -6.77
N HIS A 399 20.63 8.42 -7.25
CA HIS A 399 21.17 7.49 -8.24
C HIS A 399 20.66 7.80 -9.67
N PRO A 400 21.44 7.48 -10.71
CA PRO A 400 20.99 7.63 -12.09
C PRO A 400 19.79 6.72 -12.41
N PRO A 401 19.01 7.04 -13.46
CA PRO A 401 17.91 6.19 -13.90
C PRO A 401 18.39 4.76 -14.19
N LYS A 402 17.66 3.75 -13.67
CA LYS A 402 17.99 2.33 -13.89
C LYS A 402 17.63 1.82 -15.29
N LEU A 403 16.72 2.52 -15.98
CA LEU A 403 16.11 2.10 -17.23
C LEU A 403 16.35 3.14 -18.31
N HIS A 404 16.56 2.65 -19.53
CA HIS A 404 16.83 3.48 -20.71
C HIS A 404 16.04 2.99 -21.92
N GLY A 405 15.90 3.86 -22.92
CA GLY A 405 15.26 3.53 -24.19
C GLY A 405 13.87 2.95 -23.99
N ILE A 406 13.64 1.77 -24.59
CA ILE A 406 12.34 1.12 -24.57
C ILE A 406 11.92 0.61 -23.18
N ASP A 407 12.89 0.25 -22.32
CA ASP A 407 12.61 -0.19 -20.95
C ASP A 407 12.04 0.96 -20.11
N ALA A 408 12.54 2.19 -20.33
CA ALA A 408 12.05 3.41 -19.68
C ALA A 408 10.62 3.78 -20.11
N VAL A 409 10.14 3.30 -21.26
CA VAL A 409 8.74 3.41 -21.70
C VAL A 409 7.88 2.30 -21.12
N ALA A 410 8.39 1.07 -21.16
CA ALA A 410 7.65 -0.11 -20.71
C ALA A 410 7.33 -0.08 -19.21
N HIS A 411 8.24 0.46 -18.39
CA HIS A 411 8.08 0.55 -16.95
C HIS A 411 6.88 1.42 -16.49
N PRO A 412 6.78 2.71 -16.84
CA PRO A 412 5.61 3.52 -16.47
C PRO A 412 4.32 3.02 -17.14
N ALA A 413 4.39 2.45 -18.36
CA ALA A 413 3.23 1.81 -18.99
C ALA A 413 2.74 0.59 -18.18
N ALA A 414 3.64 -0.25 -17.66
CA ALA A 414 3.29 -1.37 -16.80
C ALA A 414 2.70 -0.90 -15.46
N LEU A 415 3.21 0.20 -14.89
CA LEU A 415 2.64 0.81 -13.68
C LEU A 415 1.23 1.38 -13.92
N ILE A 416 0.97 2.01 -15.08
CA ILE A 416 -0.38 2.46 -15.47
C ILE A 416 -1.30 1.26 -15.63
N PHE A 417 -0.86 0.21 -16.33
CA PHE A 417 -1.62 -1.04 -16.42
C PHE A 417 -1.97 -1.57 -15.02
N ASN A 418 -1.00 -1.59 -14.10
CA ASN A 418 -1.21 -2.06 -12.74
C ASN A 418 -2.24 -1.18 -11.99
N ASP A 419 -2.17 0.14 -12.11
CA ASP A 419 -3.13 1.10 -11.54
C ASP A 419 -4.54 0.99 -12.16
N LEU A 420 -4.67 0.48 -13.38
CA LEU A 420 -5.98 0.24 -14.01
C LEU A 420 -6.58 -1.13 -13.63
N VAL A 421 -5.73 -2.14 -13.43
CA VAL A 421 -6.17 -3.55 -13.36
C VAL A 421 -6.01 -4.17 -11.98
N LEU A 422 -4.82 -4.16 -11.37
CA LEU A 422 -4.51 -4.95 -10.17
C LEU A 422 -4.43 -4.12 -8.89
N PHE A 423 -3.77 -2.96 -8.96
CA PHE A 423 -3.46 -2.07 -7.85
C PHE A 423 -4.16 -0.71 -8.05
N VAL A 424 -5.47 -0.75 -8.20
CA VAL A 424 -6.26 0.45 -8.51
C VAL A 424 -6.25 1.42 -7.34
N LEU A 425 -5.68 2.60 -7.55
CA LEU A 425 -5.72 3.70 -6.59
C LEU A 425 -6.83 4.69 -6.93
N PRO A 426 -7.49 5.31 -5.93
CA PRO A 426 -8.51 6.31 -6.20
C PRO A 426 -7.86 7.59 -6.74
N PRO A 427 -8.62 8.43 -7.46
CA PRO A 427 -8.08 9.65 -8.02
C PRO A 427 -7.45 10.61 -7.00
N ALA A 428 -7.97 10.67 -5.78
CA ALA A 428 -7.39 11.51 -4.73
C ALA A 428 -5.92 11.18 -4.40
N SER A 429 -5.42 10.01 -4.80
CA SER A 429 -4.03 9.58 -4.60
C SER A 429 -3.01 10.43 -5.39
N GLY A 430 -3.39 10.96 -6.56
CA GLY A 430 -2.50 11.67 -7.48
C GLY A 430 -1.55 10.77 -8.29
N THR A 431 -1.66 9.45 -8.17
CA THR A 431 -0.74 8.50 -8.83
C THR A 431 -0.86 8.55 -10.35
N ARG A 432 -2.09 8.53 -10.88
CA ARG A 432 -2.32 8.41 -12.32
C ARG A 432 -1.77 9.60 -13.12
N PRO A 433 -2.03 10.88 -12.77
CA PRO A 433 -1.43 12.01 -13.48
C PRO A 433 0.10 11.95 -13.53
N ARG A 434 0.75 11.56 -12.43
CA ARG A 434 2.20 11.42 -12.35
C ARG A 434 2.70 10.35 -13.33
N LEU A 435 2.09 9.17 -13.33
CA LEU A 435 2.47 8.07 -14.21
C LEU A 435 2.25 8.40 -15.69
N LEU A 436 1.14 9.07 -16.04
CA LEU A 436 0.85 9.51 -17.42
C LEU A 436 1.94 10.47 -17.92
N GLU A 437 2.32 11.44 -17.09
CA GLU A 437 3.37 12.40 -17.42
C GLU A 437 4.75 11.75 -17.53
N GLU A 438 5.06 10.76 -16.69
CA GLU A 438 6.30 9.96 -16.81
C GLU A 438 6.33 9.15 -18.11
N LEU A 439 5.24 8.46 -18.46
CA LEU A 439 5.16 7.71 -19.70
C LEU A 439 5.25 8.62 -20.93
N LYS A 440 4.55 9.76 -20.92
CA LYS A 440 4.62 10.75 -21.98
C LYS A 440 6.04 11.25 -22.20
N ARG A 441 6.75 11.63 -21.12
CA ARG A 441 8.16 12.03 -21.19
C ARG A 441 9.07 10.92 -21.73
N ALA A 442 8.86 9.68 -21.30
CA ALA A 442 9.62 8.54 -21.78
C ALA A 442 9.40 8.29 -23.29
N LEU A 443 8.16 8.41 -23.77
CA LEU A 443 7.82 8.28 -25.19
C LEU A 443 8.44 9.41 -26.03
N MET A 444 8.38 10.65 -25.54
CA MET A 444 8.98 11.82 -26.22
C MET A 444 10.52 11.75 -26.30
N ALA A 445 11.17 11.04 -25.38
CA ALA A 445 12.61 10.85 -25.40
C ALA A 445 13.06 9.85 -26.49
N LEU A 446 12.15 9.05 -27.05
CA LEU A 446 12.43 8.17 -28.17
C LEU A 446 12.27 8.92 -29.50
N PRO A 447 13.04 8.54 -30.54
CA PRO A 447 12.78 9.03 -31.89
C PRO A 447 11.34 8.75 -32.31
N SER A 448 10.71 9.69 -33.02
CA SER A 448 9.33 9.54 -33.52
C SER A 448 9.20 8.25 -34.33
N MET A 449 8.06 7.57 -34.21
CA MET A 449 7.81 6.28 -34.88
C MET A 449 7.85 6.39 -36.40
N THR A 450 7.64 7.58 -36.98
CA THR A 450 7.75 7.83 -38.42
C THR A 450 9.20 8.04 -38.89
N SER A 451 10.10 8.40 -37.98
CA SER A 451 11.49 8.75 -38.27
C SER A 451 12.49 7.60 -38.06
N SER A 452 12.10 6.57 -37.32
CA SER A 452 12.99 5.46 -36.97
C SER A 452 12.96 4.37 -38.04
N THR A 453 13.87 4.43 -39.01
CA THR A 453 14.10 3.34 -39.97
C THR A 453 14.75 2.11 -39.34
N THR A 454 15.21 2.20 -38.09
CA THR A 454 16.01 1.17 -37.41
C THR A 454 15.28 0.42 -36.29
N SER A 455 14.03 0.78 -35.96
CA SER A 455 13.29 0.10 -34.89
C SER A 455 12.78 -1.26 -35.33
N SER A 456 12.94 -2.27 -34.47
CA SER A 456 12.38 -3.59 -34.72
C SER A 456 10.85 -3.58 -34.66
N GLU A 457 10.20 -4.52 -35.35
CA GLU A 457 8.73 -4.66 -35.34
C GLU A 457 8.17 -4.81 -33.92
N GLU A 458 8.83 -5.60 -33.08
CA GLU A 458 8.41 -5.82 -31.69
C GLU A 458 8.55 -4.56 -30.82
N GLU A 459 9.55 -3.72 -31.10
CA GLU A 459 9.69 -2.41 -30.43
C GLU A 459 8.52 -1.50 -30.79
N MET A 460 8.14 -1.47 -32.07
CA MET A 460 6.99 -0.69 -32.53
C MET A 460 5.69 -1.17 -31.90
N LYS A 461 5.47 -2.49 -31.79
CA LYS A 461 4.29 -3.04 -31.12
C LYS A 461 4.27 -2.72 -29.62
N LEU A 462 5.42 -2.73 -28.95
CA LEU A 462 5.50 -2.34 -27.55
C LEU A 462 5.19 -0.84 -27.36
N ARG A 463 5.74 0.02 -28.23
CA ARG A 463 5.42 1.46 -28.23
C ARG A 463 3.92 1.70 -28.46
N LEU A 464 3.31 0.97 -29.38
CA LEU A 464 1.85 0.99 -29.61
C LEU A 464 1.08 0.59 -28.35
N TRP A 465 1.48 -0.50 -27.69
CA TRP A 465 0.89 -0.91 -26.41
C TRP A 465 1.04 0.18 -25.34
N ALA A 466 2.21 0.80 -25.22
CA ALA A 466 2.46 1.87 -24.27
C ALA A 466 1.61 3.12 -24.55
N LEU A 467 1.47 3.53 -25.83
CA LEU A 467 0.58 4.62 -26.22
C LEU A 467 -0.88 4.30 -25.87
N LEU A 468 -1.34 3.07 -26.08
CA LEU A 468 -2.68 2.67 -25.64
C LEU A 468 -2.83 2.73 -24.11
N MET A 469 -1.80 2.35 -23.33
CA MET A 469 -1.84 2.51 -21.87
C MET A 469 -1.91 3.98 -21.46
N LEU A 470 -1.15 4.87 -22.13
CA LEU A 470 -1.22 6.31 -21.93
C LEU A 470 -2.65 6.82 -22.21
N GLY A 471 -3.23 6.46 -23.36
CA GLY A 471 -4.58 6.87 -23.73
C GLY A 471 -5.65 6.34 -22.78
N CYS A 472 -5.60 5.05 -22.43
CA CYS A 472 -6.50 4.43 -21.46
C CYS A 472 -6.44 5.11 -20.09
N GLY A 473 -5.23 5.37 -19.59
CA GLY A 473 -5.07 6.04 -18.31
C GLY A 473 -5.58 7.49 -18.34
N SER A 474 -5.35 8.22 -19.45
CA SER A 474 -5.86 9.59 -19.63
C SER A 474 -7.39 9.63 -19.69
N ILE A 475 -8.02 8.81 -20.56
CA ILE A 475 -9.47 8.85 -20.78
C ILE A 475 -10.26 8.36 -19.55
N THR A 476 -9.72 7.37 -18.82
CA THR A 476 -10.33 6.89 -17.57
C THR A 476 -10.18 7.88 -16.42
N TRP A 477 -9.22 8.80 -16.51
CA TRP A 477 -9.04 9.94 -15.62
C TRP A 477 -9.92 11.15 -16.00
N GLY A 478 -10.53 11.15 -17.18
CA GLY A 478 -11.29 12.30 -17.69
C GLY A 478 -10.42 13.37 -18.33
N LEU A 479 -9.20 13.03 -18.77
CA LEU A 479 -8.36 13.90 -19.60
C LEU A 479 -8.30 13.36 -21.03
N ALA A 480 -8.37 14.27 -22.00
CA ALA A 480 -7.95 13.97 -23.35
C ALA A 480 -6.42 14.17 -23.43
N ASP A 481 -5.68 13.20 -23.94
CA ASP A 481 -4.26 13.36 -24.20
C ASP A 481 -4.02 13.49 -25.70
N GLU A 482 -3.95 14.75 -26.14
CA GLU A 482 -3.74 15.07 -27.55
C GLU A 482 -2.44 14.47 -28.10
N PHE A 483 -1.38 14.37 -27.29
CA PHE A 483 -0.12 13.77 -27.70
C PHE A 483 -0.30 12.28 -28.04
N CYS A 484 -0.99 11.54 -27.18
CA CYS A 484 -1.26 10.12 -27.43
C CYS A 484 -2.05 9.90 -28.73
N VAL A 485 -3.14 10.65 -28.89
CA VAL A 485 -4.00 10.53 -30.08
C VAL A 485 -3.25 10.95 -31.35
N GLU A 486 -2.40 11.97 -31.25
CA GLU A 486 -1.54 12.43 -32.32
C GLU A 486 -0.55 11.35 -32.77
N GLU A 487 0.24 10.79 -31.85
CA GLU A 487 1.22 9.73 -32.13
C GLU A 487 0.54 8.45 -32.64
N LEU A 488 -0.64 8.10 -32.13
CA LEU A 488 -1.43 6.97 -32.62
C LEU A 488 -1.95 7.21 -34.05
N SER A 489 -2.30 8.45 -34.40
CA SER A 489 -2.78 8.79 -35.74
C SER A 489 -1.68 8.68 -36.82
N GLN A 490 -0.42 8.81 -36.41
CA GLN A 490 0.75 8.77 -37.28
C GLN A 490 1.38 7.37 -37.40
N GLN A 491 0.76 6.33 -36.81
CA GLN A 491 1.35 4.98 -36.78
C GLN A 491 1.55 4.39 -38.18
N PRO A 492 2.78 4.02 -38.56
CA PRO A 492 3.08 3.46 -39.88
C PRO A 492 2.70 1.97 -40.00
N PHE A 493 2.58 1.27 -38.86
CA PHE A 493 2.46 -0.19 -38.81
C PHE A 493 1.14 -0.74 -39.33
N ILE A 494 0.07 0.05 -39.27
CA ILE A 494 -1.26 -0.37 -39.74
C ILE A 494 -1.66 0.53 -40.91
N PRO A 495 -1.70 -0.01 -42.15
CA PRO A 495 -2.18 0.73 -43.31
C PRO A 495 -3.53 1.36 -43.02
N ALA A 496 -3.78 2.57 -43.52
CA ALA A 496 -5.02 3.30 -43.22
C ALA A 496 -6.29 2.50 -43.61
N GLU A 497 -6.17 1.65 -44.63
CA GLU A 497 -7.22 0.75 -45.12
C GLU A 497 -7.47 -0.46 -44.22
N GLN A 498 -6.48 -0.85 -43.41
CA GLN A 498 -6.50 -2.00 -42.49
C GLN A 498 -6.53 -1.58 -41.02
N ALA A 499 -6.75 -0.28 -40.74
CA ALA A 499 -6.80 0.32 -39.40
C ALA A 499 -8.06 -0.07 -38.60
N ASN A 500 -8.34 -1.37 -38.53
CA ASN A 500 -9.41 -1.94 -37.73
C ASN A 500 -8.90 -2.32 -36.34
N TRP A 501 -9.79 -2.26 -35.36
CA TRP A 501 -9.47 -2.58 -33.96
C TRP A 501 -8.95 -4.02 -33.76
N PRO A 502 -9.51 -5.07 -34.40
CA PRO A 502 -8.98 -6.43 -34.28
C PRO A 502 -7.49 -6.56 -34.61
N SER A 503 -7.00 -5.90 -35.66
CA SER A 503 -5.58 -5.92 -36.04
C SER A 503 -4.69 -5.24 -34.98
N VAL A 504 -5.13 -4.14 -34.39
CA VAL A 504 -4.45 -3.49 -33.26
C VAL A 504 -4.39 -4.44 -32.06
N LYS A 505 -5.52 -5.05 -31.72
CA LYS A 505 -5.64 -6.00 -30.61
C LYS A 505 -4.71 -7.19 -30.80
N GLU A 506 -4.62 -7.72 -32.02
CA GLU A 506 -3.69 -8.78 -32.38
C GLU A 506 -2.22 -8.35 -32.25
N ALA A 507 -1.89 -7.12 -32.65
CA ALA A 507 -0.53 -6.58 -32.53
C ALA A 507 -0.07 -6.51 -31.06
N ILE A 508 -0.97 -6.13 -30.15
CA ILE A 508 -0.67 -5.95 -28.72
C ILE A 508 -0.94 -7.18 -27.84
N ALA A 509 -1.54 -8.25 -28.38
CA ALA A 509 -1.99 -9.41 -27.61
C ALA A 509 -0.88 -10.12 -26.81
N GLY A 510 0.40 -9.94 -27.16
CA GLY A 510 1.54 -10.51 -26.45
C GLY A 510 2.02 -9.70 -25.24
N PHE A 511 1.46 -8.51 -24.99
CA PHE A 511 1.79 -7.64 -23.88
C PHE A 511 0.75 -7.73 -22.75
N LEU A 512 0.90 -6.91 -21.70
CA LEU A 512 -0.04 -6.89 -20.58
C LEU A 512 -1.40 -6.37 -21.05
N TRP A 513 -2.41 -7.21 -20.93
CA TRP A 513 -3.76 -6.90 -21.42
C TRP A 513 -4.82 -7.63 -20.60
N TRP A 514 -5.95 -6.96 -20.35
CA TRP A 514 -7.13 -7.57 -19.74
C TRP A 514 -8.41 -6.94 -20.29
N ASP A 515 -9.08 -7.68 -21.18
CA ASP A 515 -10.27 -7.24 -21.92
C ASP A 515 -11.34 -6.60 -21.03
N ARG A 516 -11.57 -7.14 -19.83
CA ARG A 516 -12.65 -6.71 -18.93
C ARG A 516 -12.56 -5.24 -18.50
N VAL A 517 -11.37 -4.65 -18.54
CA VAL A 517 -11.10 -3.25 -18.15
C VAL A 517 -10.63 -2.41 -19.32
N LEU A 518 -9.77 -2.96 -20.17
CA LEU A 518 -9.05 -2.17 -21.18
C LEU A 518 -9.73 -2.12 -22.54
N GLU A 519 -10.62 -3.05 -22.87
CA GLU A 519 -11.20 -3.15 -24.22
C GLU A 519 -11.90 -1.86 -24.64
N THR A 520 -12.87 -1.39 -23.85
CA THR A 520 -13.65 -0.19 -24.15
C THR A 520 -12.80 1.09 -24.19
N PRO A 521 -12.02 1.44 -23.14
CA PRO A 521 -11.23 2.68 -23.18
C PRO A 521 -10.17 2.68 -24.29
N ALA A 522 -9.55 1.54 -24.59
CA ALA A 522 -8.56 1.47 -25.67
C ALA A 522 -9.20 1.59 -27.06
N TYR A 523 -10.37 0.97 -27.25
CA TYR A 523 -11.15 1.14 -28.47
C TYR A 523 -11.51 2.61 -28.70
N ASP A 524 -12.00 3.31 -27.67
CA ASP A 524 -12.36 4.73 -27.77
C ASP A 524 -11.16 5.60 -28.19
N VAL A 525 -10.01 5.40 -27.54
CA VAL A 525 -8.75 6.10 -27.85
C VAL A 525 -8.32 5.82 -29.30
N TRP A 526 -8.37 4.55 -29.71
CA TRP A 526 -8.00 4.15 -31.07
C TRP A 526 -8.93 4.80 -32.12
N MET A 527 -10.24 4.77 -31.88
CA MET A 527 -11.22 5.36 -32.79
C MET A 527 -11.07 6.87 -32.92
N GLU A 528 -10.70 7.56 -31.83
CA GLU A 528 -10.35 8.98 -31.89
C GLU A 528 -9.13 9.23 -32.79
N ALA A 529 -8.06 8.44 -32.62
CA ALA A 529 -6.84 8.55 -33.43
C ALA A 529 -7.10 8.28 -34.92
N VAL A 530 -7.88 7.24 -35.24
CA VAL A 530 -8.30 6.93 -36.62
C VAL A 530 -9.13 8.07 -37.22
N SER A 531 -10.02 8.67 -36.43
CA SER A 531 -10.85 9.80 -36.87
C SER A 531 -9.99 11.02 -37.22
N ARG A 532 -8.97 11.34 -36.40
CA ARG A 532 -8.00 12.42 -36.69
C ARG A 532 -7.18 12.13 -37.95
N ARG A 533 -6.69 10.89 -38.11
CA ARG A 533 -5.95 10.46 -39.31
C ARG A 533 -6.77 10.66 -40.58
N ARG A 534 -8.06 10.29 -40.55
CA ARG A 534 -8.99 10.48 -41.69
C ARG A 534 -9.26 11.95 -41.99
N ALA A 535 -9.42 12.79 -40.96
CA ALA A 535 -9.64 14.23 -41.13
C ALA A 535 -8.45 14.91 -41.82
N ARG A 536 -7.21 14.51 -41.49
CA ARG A 536 -5.99 15.01 -42.14
C ARG A 536 -5.88 14.61 -43.59
N ASN A 537 -6.10 13.33 -43.90
CA ASN A 537 -6.06 12.84 -45.29
C ASN A 537 -7.13 13.48 -46.18
N ARG A 538 -8.22 13.99 -45.58
CA ARG A 538 -9.31 14.68 -46.29
C ARG A 538 -9.07 16.18 -46.48
N SER A 539 -8.11 16.78 -45.77
CA SER A 539 -7.77 18.21 -45.92
C SER A 539 -6.72 18.34 -47.03
N PRO A 540 -7.10 18.63 -48.29
CA PRO A 540 -6.15 18.74 -49.38
C PRO A 540 -5.40 20.08 -49.24
N ASN A 541 -4.14 20.12 -49.68
CA ASN A 541 -3.35 21.34 -49.84
C ASN A 541 -4.16 22.49 -50.48
N HIS A 542 -4.68 23.41 -49.68
CA HIS A 542 -5.15 24.74 -50.13
C HIS A 542 -4.04 25.78 -49.99
N GLY A 543 -2.82 25.43 -50.42
CA GLY A 543 -1.64 26.26 -50.22
C GLY A 543 -0.53 26.01 -51.23
N SER A 544 -0.86 25.97 -52.52
CA SER A 544 0.14 26.20 -53.59
C SER A 544 -0.57 26.59 -54.89
N ALA A 545 -1.13 27.80 -54.90
CA ALA A 545 -1.37 28.56 -56.11
C ALA A 545 -1.02 30.02 -55.80
N SER A 546 0.27 30.32 -55.94
CA SER A 546 0.81 31.67 -56.13
C SER A 546 1.57 31.67 -57.43
#